data_AF-A0A2W6TTG8-F1
#
_entry.id   AF-A0A2W6TTG8-F1
#
_cell.length_a   1.000
_cell.length_b   1.000
_cell.length_c   1.000
_cell.angle_alpha   90.00
_cell.angle_beta   90.00
_cell.angle_gamma   90.00
#
_symmetry.space_group_name_H-M   'P 1'
#
loop_
_entity.id
_entity.type
_entity.pdbx_description
1 polymer ?
#
loop_
_entity_poly.entity_id
_entity_poly.type
_entity_poly.pdbx_seq_one_letter_code
_entity_poly.pdbx_strand_id
1 'polypeptide(L)' 'MSNRKMITAALPYANGPVHIGHLAGVYIPADVYARFQRRLG' A
#
# COMPACT_ATOMS: atom_id res chain seq x y z
N MET A 1 -12.07 -21.03 -6.30
CA MET A 1 -11.94 -19.72 -6.97
C MET A 1 -10.66 -19.06 -6.47
N SER A 2 -9.77 -18.61 -7.36
CA SER A 2 -8.57 -17.86 -6.95
C SER A 2 -9.00 -16.53 -6.32
N ASN A 3 -8.73 -16.33 -5.03
CA ASN A 3 -9.07 -15.10 -4.32
C ASN A 3 -8.00 -14.02 -4.61
N ARG A 4 -7.99 -13.52 -5.85
CA ARG A 4 -7.06 -12.48 -6.29
C ARG A 4 -7.48 -11.14 -5.71
N LYS A 5 -6.58 -10.52 -4.94
CA LYS A 5 -6.80 -9.22 -4.30
C LYS A 5 -6.05 -8.12 -5.05
N MET A 6 -6.75 -7.05 -5.41
CA MET A 6 -6.16 -5.82 -5.95
C MET A 6 -6.00 -4.83 -4.80
N ILE A 7 -4.75 -4.46 -4.49
CA ILE A 7 -4.40 -3.54 -3.41
C ILE A 7 -3.70 -2.35 -4.04
N THR A 8 -4.16 -1.14 -3.72
CA THR A 8 -3.62 0.11 -4.27
C THR A 8 -3.25 1.08 -3.15
N ALA A 9 -2.32 1.98 -3.46
CA ALA A 9 -1.94 3.11 -2.63
C ALA A 9 -2.29 4.39 -3.39
N ALA A 10 -2.63 5.46 -2.67
CA ALA A 10 -2.81 6.77 -3.28
C ALA A 10 -1.52 7.19 -4.01
N LEU A 11 -1.69 7.69 -5.24
CA LEU A 11 -0.59 8.16 -6.06
C LEU A 11 -0.05 9.46 -5.46
N PRO A 12 1.26 9.57 -5.18
CA PRO A 12 1.84 10.83 -4.77
C PRO A 12 1.78 11.81 -5.94
N TYR A 13 1.53 13.08 -5.66
CA TYR A 13 1.68 14.10 -6.67
C TYR A 13 3.16 14.28 -7.02
N ALA A 14 3.47 14.39 -8.30
CA ALA A 14 4.86 14.40 -8.78
C ALA A 14 5.64 15.68 -8.43
N ASN A 15 4.96 16.78 -8.09
CA ASN A 15 5.59 18.10 -7.93
C ASN A 15 6.17 18.35 -6.54
N GLY A 16 6.30 17.33 -5.69
CA GLY A 16 6.83 17.50 -4.34
C GLY A 16 7.42 16.23 -3.76
N PRO A 17 8.33 16.36 -2.78
CA PRO A 17 8.93 15.21 -2.11
C PRO A 17 7.91 14.49 -1.22
N VAL A 18 8.09 13.18 -1.09
CA VAL A 18 7.33 12.35 -0.15
C VAL A 18 7.92 12.54 1.25
N HIS A 19 7.10 12.96 2.22
CA HIS A 19 7.47 13.00 3.64
C HIS A 19 6.91 11.80 4.42
N ILE A 20 7.33 11.65 5.69
CA ILE A 20 6.99 10.50 6.55
C ILE A 20 5.48 10.28 6.73
N GLY A 21 4.69 11.36 6.62
CA GLY A 21 3.23 11.29 6.70
C GLY A 21 2.61 10.51 5.54
N HIS A 22 3.17 10.61 4.33
CA HIS A 22 2.72 9.79 3.19
C HIS A 22 3.07 8.30 3.39
N LEU A 23 4.25 8.01 3.96
CA LEU A 23 4.65 6.66 4.33
C LEU A 23 3.71 6.07 5.37
N ALA A 24 3.50 6.78 6.47
CA ALA A 24 2.63 6.34 7.58
C ALA A 24 1.15 6.25 7.17
N GLY A 25 0.68 7.18 6.33
CA GLY A 25 -0.74 7.28 5.98
C GLY A 25 -1.18 6.33 4.87
N VAL A 26 -0.32 6.05 3.89
CA VAL A 26 -0.74 5.32 2.67
C VAL A 26 0.14 4.11 2.40
N TYR A 27 1.47 4.27 2.36
CA TYR A 27 2.35 3.20 1.84
C TYR A 27 2.56 2.06 2.83
N ILE A 28 2.87 2.36 4.10
CA ILE A 28 3.11 1.33 5.13
C ILE A 28 1.83 0.52 5.39
N PRO A 29 0.64 1.12 5.58
CA PRO A 29 -0.59 0.35 5.77
C PRO A 29 -0.90 -0.56 4.57
N ALA A 30 -0.75 -0.04 3.34
CA ALA A 30 -1.00 -0.82 2.13
C ALA A 30 -0.01 -2.00 2.00
N ASP A 31 1.27 -1.80 2.27
CA ASP A 31 2.29 -2.86 2.21
C ASP A 31 2.08 -3.91 3.31
N VAL A 32 1.79 -3.50 4.55
CA VAL A 32 1.48 -4.42 5.66
C VAL A 32 0.29 -5.31 5.30
N TYR A 33 -0.79 -4.72 4.78
CA TYR A 33 -1.95 -5.47 4.35
C TYR A 33 -1.61 -6.41 3.18
N ALA A 34 -0.89 -5.94 2.17
CA ALA A 34 -0.47 -6.78 1.04
C ALA A 34 0.41 -7.96 1.47
N ARG A 35 1.31 -7.77 2.44
CA ARG A 35 2.13 -8.86 3.02
C ARG A 35 1.27 -9.84 3.82
N PHE A 36 0.35 -9.34 4.63
CA PHE A 36 -0.59 -10.17 5.37
C PHE A 36 -1.40 -11.05 4.42
N GLN A 37 -1.98 -10.46 3.36
CA GLN A 37 -2.75 -11.22 2.38
C GLN A 37 -1.93 -12.28 1.64
N ARG A 38 -0.67 -11.98 1.29
CA ARG A 38 0.27 -12.96 0.69
C ARG A 38 0.66 -14.08 1.65
N ARG A 39 0.65 -13.84 2.96
CA ARG A 39 0.90 -14.89 3.98
C ARG A 39 -0.32 -15.75 4.26
N LEU A 40 -1.52 -15.22 4.07
CA LEU A 40 -2.77 -15.96 4.24
C LEU A 40 -3.08 -16.92 3.08
N GLY A 41 -2.51 -16.70 1.88
CA GLY A 41 -2.72 -17.55 0.70
C GLY A 41 -2.36 -16.85 -0.61
#